data_AF-A0A7S2EZ75-F1
#
_entry.id   AF-A0A7S2EZ75-F1
#
_cell.length_a   1.000
_cell.length_b   1.000
_cell.length_c   1.000
_cell.angle_alpha   90.00
_cell.angle_beta   90.00
_cell.angle_gamma   90.00
#
_symmetry.space_group_name_H-M   'P 1'
#
loop_
_entity.id
_entity.type
_entity.pdbx_description
1 polymer ?
#
loop_
_entity_poly.entity_id
_entity_poly.type
_entity_poly.pdbx_seq_one_letter_code
_entity_poly.pdbx_strand_id
1 'polypeptide(L)'
;MIDAQQYFDYQNFENFFGDMDFELVQLDVTDTYNEYEVSKTIDKIGKEICFAVAAQLSIVGFGNKKYGTVTFEDKKIEIKDFFDKNGIFYMSKMNDTLEPGDLTPRRLIRFYRFAIKKYIEVTNVYPYLFKKYCPNRDISLKNRIFNGYEHMIEPDEEEVAIVLIRTYENLDKRLNTNIRSRIERVLIARGFNFEFLQSIK
;
A
#
# COMPACT_ATOMS: atom_id res chain seq x y z
N MET A 1 28.57 -7.11 -50.42
CA MET A 1 27.84 -6.09 -49.63
C MET A 1 27.34 -6.82 -48.41
N ILE A 2 27.86 -6.49 -47.23
CA ILE A 2 27.33 -7.04 -45.98
C ILE A 2 26.06 -6.24 -45.72
N ASP A 3 24.91 -6.91 -45.74
CA ASP A 3 23.64 -6.28 -45.37
C ASP A 3 23.81 -5.71 -43.96
N ALA A 4 23.68 -4.39 -43.85
CA ALA A 4 23.64 -3.70 -42.57
C ALA A 4 22.28 -3.97 -41.92
N GLN A 5 22.08 -5.20 -41.48
CA GLN A 5 20.86 -5.58 -40.77
C GLN A 5 20.88 -4.88 -39.41
N GLN A 6 20.02 -3.88 -39.26
CA GLN A 6 20.00 -2.98 -38.11
C GLN A 6 19.57 -3.68 -36.80
N TYR A 7 18.81 -4.77 -36.89
CA TYR A 7 18.30 -5.52 -35.74
C TYR A 7 18.51 -7.02 -35.97
N PHE A 8 18.99 -7.72 -34.94
CA PHE A 8 19.04 -9.18 -34.94
C PHE A 8 17.62 -9.76 -34.97
N ASP A 9 17.45 -10.85 -35.72
CA ASP A 9 16.35 -11.77 -35.49
C ASP A 9 16.68 -12.69 -34.30
N TYR A 10 15.70 -13.49 -33.87
CA TYR A 10 15.87 -14.38 -32.72
C TYR A 10 17.03 -15.37 -32.91
N GLN A 11 17.24 -15.88 -34.12
CA GLN A 11 18.31 -16.84 -34.41
C GLN A 11 19.69 -16.19 -34.32
N ASN A 12 19.85 -14.99 -34.88
CA ASN A 12 21.06 -14.18 -34.77
C ASN A 12 21.32 -13.78 -33.31
N PHE A 13 20.26 -13.50 -32.53
CA PHE A 13 20.37 -13.23 -31.11
C PHE A 13 20.78 -14.47 -30.31
N GLU A 14 20.17 -15.63 -30.51
CA GLU A 14 20.57 -16.88 -29.84
C GLU A 14 22.02 -17.26 -30.16
N ASN A 15 22.45 -17.11 -31.42
CA ASN A 15 23.84 -17.35 -31.82
C ASN A 15 24.83 -16.40 -31.11
N PHE A 16 24.41 -15.17 -30.82
CA PHE A 16 25.21 -14.20 -30.05
C PHE A 16 25.14 -14.46 -28.53
N PHE A 17 23.94 -14.77 -28.02
CA PHE A 17 23.61 -14.87 -26.60
C PHE A 17 24.07 -16.20 -25.99
N GLY A 18 24.11 -17.26 -26.81
CA GLY A 18 24.61 -18.59 -26.44
C GLY A 18 23.85 -19.23 -25.27
N ASP A 19 24.50 -20.21 -24.63
CA ASP A 19 24.01 -20.84 -23.40
C ASP A 19 24.36 -19.96 -22.19
N MET A 20 23.50 -18.99 -21.88
CA MET A 20 23.63 -18.17 -20.67
C MET A 20 23.10 -18.93 -19.46
N ASP A 21 23.92 -19.01 -18.42
CA ASP A 21 23.47 -19.48 -17.11
C ASP A 21 22.72 -18.35 -16.39
N PHE A 22 21.39 -18.36 -16.51
CA PHE A 22 20.52 -17.40 -15.85
C PHE A 22 20.54 -17.50 -14.32
N GLU A 23 21.05 -18.58 -13.73
CA GLU A 23 21.19 -18.71 -12.28
C GLU A 23 22.25 -17.74 -11.71
N LEU A 24 23.15 -17.25 -12.57
CA LEU A 24 24.14 -16.22 -12.22
C LEU A 24 23.56 -14.80 -12.18
N VAL A 25 22.32 -14.61 -12.65
CA VAL A 25 21.65 -13.30 -12.68
C VAL A 25 20.80 -13.12 -11.43
N GLN A 26 21.25 -12.26 -10.53
CA GLN A 26 20.44 -11.80 -9.41
C GLN A 26 19.76 -10.48 -9.77
N LEU A 27 18.43 -10.43 -9.65
CA LEU A 27 17.66 -9.21 -9.82
C LEU A 27 17.56 -8.47 -8.48
N ASP A 28 17.90 -7.18 -8.48
CA ASP A 28 17.73 -6.33 -7.31
C ASP A 28 16.26 -6.02 -7.05
N VAL A 29 15.84 -6.13 -5.80
CA VAL A 29 14.48 -5.81 -5.35
C VAL A 29 14.33 -4.29 -5.28
N THR A 30 13.30 -3.76 -5.94
CA THR A 30 13.05 -2.31 -6.01
C THR A 30 12.12 -1.77 -4.91
N ASP A 31 11.41 -2.62 -4.15
CA ASP A 31 10.70 -2.19 -2.95
C ASP A 31 11.69 -2.06 -1.79
N THR A 32 12.00 -0.82 -1.39
CA THR A 32 12.92 -0.56 -0.28
C THR A 32 12.28 -0.75 1.10
N TYR A 33 10.96 -0.96 1.21
CA TYR A 33 10.28 -1.04 2.50
C TYR A 33 10.80 -2.20 3.37
N ASN A 34 11.28 -1.85 4.58
CA ASN A 34 11.75 -2.81 5.56
C ASN A 34 11.08 -2.55 6.93
N GLU A 35 10.31 -3.50 7.46
CA GLU A 35 9.58 -3.33 8.72
C GLU A 35 10.48 -3.10 9.93
N TYR A 36 11.69 -3.67 9.93
CA TYR A 36 12.65 -3.51 11.01
C TYR A 36 13.29 -2.12 10.99
N GLU A 37 13.64 -1.58 9.83
CA GLU A 37 14.14 -0.20 9.74
C GLU A 37 13.04 0.82 10.03
N VAL A 38 11.81 0.56 9.56
CA VAL A 38 10.63 1.39 9.87
C VAL A 38 10.34 1.40 11.38
N SER A 39 10.47 0.27 12.07
CA SER A 39 10.25 0.21 13.53
C SER A 39 11.27 1.05 14.29
N LYS A 40 12.55 1.04 13.90
CA LYS A 40 13.58 1.92 14.48
C LYS A 40 13.23 3.40 14.32
N THR A 41 12.72 3.81 13.16
CA THR A 41 12.30 5.20 12.93
C THR A 41 11.11 5.57 13.80
N ILE A 42 10.12 4.68 13.92
CA ILE A 42 8.94 4.85 14.77
C ILE A 42 9.33 4.96 16.25
N ASP A 43 10.25 4.12 16.72
CA ASP A 43 10.70 4.10 18.11
C ASP A 43 11.33 5.43 18.53
N LYS A 44 12.00 6.13 17.59
CA LYS A 44 12.56 7.47 17.81
C LYS A 44 11.49 8.56 17.92
N ILE A 45 10.35 8.40 17.24
CA ILE A 45 9.26 9.39 17.21
C ILE A 45 8.29 9.17 18.38
N GLY A 46 7.96 7.93 18.67
CA GLY A 46 6.95 7.52 19.66
C GLY A 46 5.88 6.63 19.02
N LYS A 47 5.77 5.39 19.51
CA LYS A 47 4.90 4.35 18.94
C LYS A 47 3.42 4.76 18.97
N GLU A 48 2.98 5.25 20.12
CA GLU A 48 1.58 5.53 20.42
C GLU A 48 1.05 6.68 19.56
N ILE A 49 1.83 7.76 19.42
CA ILE A 49 1.45 8.90 18.57
C ILE A 49 1.49 8.52 17.09
N CYS A 50 2.50 7.77 16.64
CA CYS A 50 2.54 7.27 15.27
C CYS A 50 1.34 6.37 14.96
N PHE A 51 0.95 5.51 15.91
CA PHE A 51 -0.26 4.70 15.79
C PHE A 51 -1.52 5.58 15.69
N ALA A 52 -1.68 6.57 16.57
CA ALA A 52 -2.84 7.46 16.55
C ALA A 52 -2.99 8.18 15.19
N VAL A 53 -1.87 8.65 14.63
CA VAL A 53 -1.83 9.26 13.29
C VAL A 53 -2.16 8.23 12.21
N ALA A 54 -1.57 7.03 12.24
CA ALA A 54 -1.86 5.98 11.25
C ALA A 54 -3.33 5.55 11.28
N ALA A 55 -3.91 5.38 12.47
CA ALA A 55 -5.32 5.05 12.67
C ALA A 55 -6.24 6.16 12.15
N GLN A 56 -5.94 7.43 12.44
CA GLN A 56 -6.68 8.58 11.91
C GLN A 56 -6.72 8.54 10.37
N LEU A 57 -5.56 8.34 9.73
CA LEU A 57 -5.46 8.31 8.27
C LEU A 57 -6.15 7.10 7.64
N SER A 58 -6.10 5.95 8.30
CA SER A 58 -6.70 4.72 7.77
C SER A 58 -8.23 4.67 7.97
N ILE A 59 -8.69 5.04 9.16
CA ILE A 59 -10.10 4.88 9.58
C ILE A 59 -10.92 6.10 9.18
N VAL A 60 -10.40 7.32 9.36
CA VAL A 60 -11.14 8.55 9.05
C VAL A 60 -10.82 9.03 7.63
N GLY A 61 -9.57 8.84 7.18
CA GLY A 61 -9.09 9.33 5.90
C GLY A 61 -8.56 10.76 5.97
N PHE A 62 -7.96 11.22 4.88
CA PHE A 62 -7.42 12.58 4.75
C PHE A 62 -8.11 13.28 3.57
N GLY A 63 -9.18 14.04 3.84
CA GLY A 63 -9.87 14.84 2.83
C GLY A 63 -8.97 15.96 2.27
N ASN A 64 -9.09 16.25 0.96
CA ASN A 64 -8.44 17.35 0.22
C ASN A 64 -7.06 17.81 0.75
N LYS A 65 -6.15 16.84 0.98
CA LYS A 65 -4.74 17.09 1.38
C LYS A 65 -4.54 17.87 2.70
N LYS A 66 -5.56 18.00 3.56
CA LYS A 66 -5.40 18.67 4.85
C LYS A 66 -4.92 17.74 5.97
N TYR A 67 -4.82 16.43 5.74
CA TYR A 67 -4.45 15.35 6.68
C TYR A 67 -5.26 15.27 7.99
N GLY A 68 -5.91 16.34 8.41
CA GLY A 68 -6.75 16.44 9.58
C GLY A 68 -5.92 16.62 10.84
N THR A 69 -6.58 16.41 11.97
CA THR A 69 -5.97 16.47 13.29
C THR A 69 -6.26 15.18 14.04
N VAL A 70 -5.39 14.81 14.96
CA VAL A 70 -5.61 13.72 15.91
C VAL A 70 -5.53 14.27 17.32
N THR A 71 -6.37 13.78 18.22
CA THR A 71 -6.25 14.06 19.66
C THR A 71 -5.51 12.90 20.31
N PHE A 72 -4.37 13.19 20.93
CA PHE A 72 -3.54 12.21 21.64
C PHE A 72 -3.13 12.82 22.99
N GLU A 73 -3.41 12.10 24.09
CA GLU A 73 -3.15 12.58 25.46
C GLU A 73 -3.71 14.00 25.70
N ASP A 74 -4.99 14.20 25.35
CA ASP A 74 -5.72 15.48 25.44
C ASP A 74 -5.13 16.65 24.64
N LYS A 75 -4.12 16.39 23.81
CA LYS A 75 -3.52 17.38 22.90
C LYS A 75 -4.01 17.17 21.48
N LYS A 76 -4.51 18.24 20.88
CA LYS A 76 -4.84 18.27 19.46
C LYS A 76 -3.56 18.49 18.65
N ILE A 77 -3.27 17.55 17.77
CA ILE A 77 -2.08 17.52 16.92
C ILE A 77 -2.52 17.69 15.48
N GLU A 78 -1.93 18.66 14.80
CA GLU A 78 -2.05 18.82 13.35
C GLU A 78 -1.11 17.80 12.68
N ILE A 79 -1.66 16.93 11.82
CA ILE A 79 -0.91 15.79 11.27
C ILE A 79 0.20 16.22 10.31
N LYS A 80 -0.02 17.28 9.54
CA LYS A 80 1.00 17.85 8.66
C LYS A 80 2.15 18.43 9.48
N ASP A 81 1.86 19.18 10.54
CA ASP A 81 2.90 19.70 11.44
C ASP A 81 3.69 18.54 12.10
N PHE A 82 2.98 17.47 12.47
CA PHE A 82 3.61 16.25 12.96
C PHE A 82 4.51 15.59 11.90
N PHE A 83 4.10 15.56 10.63
CA PHE A 83 4.92 15.03 9.56
C PHE A 83 6.17 15.87 9.30
N ASP A 84 6.00 17.19 9.18
CA ASP A 84 7.10 18.13 8.96
C ASP A 84 8.12 18.05 10.10
N LYS A 85 7.66 18.00 11.36
CA LYS A 85 8.51 17.88 12.55
C LYS A 85 9.33 16.59 12.59
N ASN A 86 8.77 15.48 12.12
CA ASN A 86 9.37 14.14 12.26
C ASN A 86 9.97 13.60 10.95
N GLY A 87 10.08 14.42 9.91
CA GLY A 87 10.65 14.01 8.62
C GLY A 87 9.84 12.93 7.91
N ILE A 88 8.51 12.91 8.09
CA ILE A 88 7.64 11.94 7.40
C ILE A 88 7.33 12.49 6.00
N PHE A 89 7.63 11.73 4.96
CA PHE A 89 7.46 12.16 3.57
C PHE A 89 6.01 11.98 3.11
N TYR A 90 5.30 13.10 2.90
CA TYR A 90 3.90 13.09 2.45
C TYR A 90 3.63 13.88 1.16
N MET A 91 4.61 14.65 0.68
CA MET A 91 4.57 15.36 -0.62
C MET A 91 5.44 14.71 -1.70
N SER A 92 5.86 13.46 -1.49
CA SER A 92 6.79 12.78 -2.39
C SER A 92 6.24 12.65 -3.82
N LYS A 93 7.12 12.86 -4.80
CA LYS A 93 6.86 12.59 -6.21
C LYS A 93 7.07 11.10 -6.51
N MET A 94 6.54 10.64 -7.65
CA MET A 94 6.54 9.22 -8.05
C MET A 94 7.94 8.59 -8.15
N ASN A 95 9.00 9.41 -8.28
CA ASN A 95 10.38 8.97 -8.46
C ASN A 95 11.28 9.33 -7.26
N ASP A 96 10.71 9.77 -6.14
CA ASP A 96 11.51 10.03 -4.96
C ASP A 96 12.02 8.70 -4.40
N THR A 97 13.34 8.57 -4.29
CA THR A 97 13.97 7.42 -3.66
C THR A 97 13.71 7.48 -2.16
N LEU A 98 13.05 6.45 -1.62
CA LEU A 98 12.84 6.30 -0.19
C LEU A 98 13.84 5.30 0.36
N GLU A 99 14.53 5.65 1.43
CA GLU A 99 15.37 4.74 2.20
C GLU A 99 14.52 3.70 2.93
N PRO A 100 15.07 2.54 3.33
CA PRO A 100 14.28 1.47 3.93
C PRO A 100 13.49 1.84 5.19
N GLY A 101 14.05 2.76 6.00
CA GLY A 101 13.44 3.25 7.23
C GLY A 101 12.59 4.52 7.07
N ASP A 102 12.52 5.11 5.88
CA ASP A 102 11.78 6.34 5.65
C ASP A 102 10.29 6.12 5.86
N LEU A 103 9.65 7.08 6.53
CA LEU A 103 8.23 7.05 6.80
C LEU A 103 7.47 7.85 5.76
N THR A 104 6.37 7.28 5.31
CA THR A 104 5.31 7.96 4.57
C THR A 104 3.98 7.66 5.25
N PRO A 105 2.90 8.42 4.97
CA PRO A 105 1.57 8.07 5.44
C PRO A 105 1.18 6.61 5.15
N ARG A 106 1.54 6.09 3.98
CA ARG A 106 1.25 4.70 3.58
C ARG A 106 2.13 3.70 4.33
N ARG A 107 3.41 3.98 4.54
CA ARG A 107 4.30 3.10 5.32
C ARG A 107 3.90 3.05 6.80
N LEU A 108 3.44 4.16 7.38
CA LEU A 108 2.86 4.17 8.72
C LEU A 108 1.61 3.29 8.82
N ILE A 109 0.68 3.45 7.88
CA ILE A 109 -0.53 2.61 7.81
C ILE A 109 -0.18 1.13 7.63
N ARG A 110 0.74 0.82 6.70
CA ARG A 110 1.23 -0.54 6.45
C ARG A 110 1.83 -1.14 7.71
N PHE A 111 2.72 -0.43 8.41
CA PHE A 111 3.34 -0.90 9.64
C PHE A 111 2.30 -1.18 10.74
N TYR A 112 1.37 -0.25 10.96
CA TYR A 112 0.35 -0.37 12.01
C TYR A 112 -0.89 -1.18 11.62
N ARG A 113 -0.92 -1.84 10.46
CA ARG A 113 -2.11 -2.55 9.94
C ARG A 113 -2.78 -3.49 10.94
N PHE A 114 -1.99 -4.26 11.70
CA PHE A 114 -2.51 -5.15 12.73
C PHE A 114 -3.13 -4.40 13.92
N ALA A 115 -2.47 -3.33 14.39
CA ALA A 115 -2.99 -2.49 15.47
C ALA A 115 -4.25 -1.74 15.05
N ILE A 116 -4.32 -1.27 13.80
CA ILE A 116 -5.50 -0.61 13.23
C ILE A 116 -6.67 -1.59 13.17
N LYS A 117 -6.46 -2.81 12.66
CA LYS A 117 -7.47 -3.89 12.69
C LYS A 117 -7.99 -4.13 14.10
N LYS A 118 -7.08 -4.29 15.07
CA LYS A 118 -7.43 -4.52 16.47
C LYS A 118 -8.22 -3.35 17.06
N TYR A 119 -7.84 -2.11 16.75
CA TYR A 119 -8.56 -0.92 17.18
C TYR A 119 -9.98 -0.88 16.63
N ILE A 120 -10.18 -1.21 15.35
CA ILE A 120 -11.51 -1.28 14.72
C ILE A 120 -12.38 -2.33 15.42
N GLU A 121 -11.82 -3.48 15.78
CA GLU A 121 -12.52 -4.55 16.50
C GLU A 121 -12.95 -4.12 17.90
N VAL A 122 -12.04 -3.51 18.66
CA VAL A 122 -12.27 -3.11 20.06
C VAL A 122 -13.22 -1.92 20.16
N THR A 123 -13.03 -0.91 19.32
CA THR A 123 -13.81 0.35 19.37
C THR A 123 -15.08 0.30 18.55
N ASN A 124 -15.27 -0.74 17.74
CA ASN A 124 -16.43 -0.93 16.88
C ASN A 124 -16.62 0.21 15.85
N VAL A 125 -15.57 0.98 15.55
CA VAL A 125 -15.64 2.10 14.60
C VAL A 125 -15.78 1.58 13.17
N TYR A 126 -16.48 2.34 12.33
CA TYR A 126 -16.63 2.03 10.92
C TYR A 126 -15.62 2.83 10.09
N PRO A 127 -14.66 2.17 9.39
CA PRO A 127 -13.71 2.85 8.52
C PRO A 127 -14.39 3.63 7.40
N TYR A 128 -13.78 4.74 6.99
CA TYR A 128 -14.29 5.60 5.94
C TYR A 128 -14.38 4.87 4.60
N LEU A 129 -13.36 4.07 4.29
CA LEU A 129 -13.33 3.24 3.08
C LEU A 129 -14.55 2.31 3.03
N PHE A 130 -14.81 1.57 4.11
CA PHE A 130 -16.01 0.74 4.28
C PHE A 130 -17.31 1.55 4.14
N LYS A 131 -17.46 2.63 4.90
CA LYS A 131 -18.69 3.43 4.92
C LYS A 131 -19.03 4.02 3.57
N LYS A 132 -18.05 4.55 2.84
CA LYS A 132 -18.32 5.40 1.68
C LYS A 132 -18.25 4.65 0.35
N TYR A 133 -17.46 3.58 0.26
CA TYR A 133 -17.13 2.94 -1.01
C TYR A 133 -17.40 1.44 -1.04
N CYS A 134 -17.55 0.77 0.10
CA CYS A 134 -17.77 -0.67 0.11
C CYS A 134 -19.15 -1.02 -0.47
N PRO A 135 -19.23 -1.88 -1.51
CA PRO A 135 -20.50 -2.30 -2.09
C PRO A 135 -21.27 -3.25 -1.16
N ASN A 136 -20.56 -4.00 -0.32
CA ASN A 136 -21.14 -4.92 0.65
C ASN A 136 -21.27 -4.23 2.02
N ARG A 137 -22.47 -4.25 2.61
CA ARG A 137 -22.76 -3.66 3.92
C ARG A 137 -22.70 -4.67 5.08
N ASP A 138 -22.22 -5.88 4.82
CA ASP A 138 -21.93 -6.83 5.88
C ASP A 138 -20.94 -6.24 6.89
N ILE A 139 -21.40 -6.15 8.13
CA ILE A 139 -20.68 -5.56 9.26
C ILE A 139 -19.46 -6.42 9.62
N SER A 140 -19.48 -7.72 9.29
CA SER A 140 -18.36 -8.64 9.50
C SER A 140 -17.09 -8.20 8.74
N LEU A 141 -17.26 -7.44 7.64
CA LEU A 141 -16.17 -6.98 6.78
C LEU A 141 -15.55 -5.66 7.23
N LYS A 142 -16.11 -4.95 8.21
CA LYS A 142 -15.63 -3.59 8.56
C LYS A 142 -14.18 -3.56 9.05
N ASN A 143 -13.71 -4.62 9.73
CA ASN A 143 -12.32 -4.77 10.17
C ASN A 143 -11.42 -5.40 9.09
N ARG A 144 -11.94 -5.51 7.85
CA ARG A 144 -11.22 -6.00 6.66
C ARG A 144 -11.23 -4.99 5.51
N ILE A 145 -12.05 -3.94 5.59
CA ILE A 145 -12.18 -2.92 4.54
C ILE A 145 -11.74 -1.55 5.09
N PHE A 146 -10.42 -1.39 5.21
CA PHE A 146 -9.76 -0.15 5.59
C PHE A 146 -8.41 -0.02 4.85
N ASN A 147 -7.88 1.19 4.75
CA ASN A 147 -6.59 1.39 4.07
C ASN A 147 -5.48 0.68 4.85
N GLY A 148 -4.75 -0.24 4.22
CA GLY A 148 -3.69 -1.04 4.82
C GLY A 148 -4.03 -2.53 4.98
N TYR A 149 -5.31 -2.91 4.89
CA TYR A 149 -5.71 -4.32 4.98
C TYR A 149 -5.22 -5.15 3.78
N GLU A 150 -4.97 -4.52 2.63
CA GLU A 150 -4.36 -5.15 1.45
C GLU A 150 -3.01 -5.83 1.75
N HIS A 151 -2.32 -5.40 2.81
CA HIS A 151 -1.04 -5.98 3.27
C HIS A 151 -1.22 -7.10 4.31
N MET A 152 -2.45 -7.48 4.64
CA MET A 152 -2.78 -8.53 5.61
C MET A 152 -3.53 -9.70 4.99
N ILE A 153 -4.29 -9.44 3.92
CA ILE A 153 -5.11 -10.44 3.27
C ILE A 153 -4.27 -11.61 2.74
N GLU A 154 -4.79 -12.82 2.91
CA GLU A 154 -4.18 -14.08 2.47
C GLU A 154 -4.92 -14.65 1.24
N PRO A 155 -4.23 -15.41 0.35
CA PRO A 155 -4.83 -15.94 -0.89
C PRO A 155 -6.09 -16.79 -0.72
N ASP A 156 -6.30 -17.41 0.43
CA ASP A 156 -7.50 -18.19 0.75
C ASP A 156 -8.73 -17.31 1.12
N GLU A 157 -8.54 -16.00 1.27
CA GLU A 157 -9.59 -15.03 1.57
C GLU A 157 -10.16 -14.35 0.29
N GLU A 158 -10.42 -15.12 -0.76
CA GLU A 158 -10.86 -14.60 -2.08
C GLU A 158 -12.08 -13.68 -2.00
N GLU A 159 -13.08 -14.01 -1.18
CA GLU A 159 -14.28 -13.19 -1.00
C GLU A 159 -13.95 -11.79 -0.47
N VAL A 160 -13.00 -11.70 0.46
CA VAL A 160 -12.53 -10.43 1.01
C VAL A 160 -11.78 -9.64 -0.06
N ALA A 161 -10.96 -10.33 -0.86
CA ALA A 161 -10.21 -9.70 -1.96
C ALA A 161 -11.16 -9.10 -3.00
N ILE A 162 -12.21 -9.81 -3.37
CA ILE A 162 -13.27 -9.34 -4.28
C ILE A 162 -13.93 -8.07 -3.72
N VAL A 163 -14.33 -8.08 -2.44
CA VAL A 163 -14.96 -6.90 -1.83
C VAL A 163 -13.98 -5.73 -1.76
N LEU A 164 -12.72 -5.98 -1.42
CA LEU A 164 -11.69 -4.95 -1.32
C LEU A 164 -11.42 -4.29 -2.69
N ILE A 165 -11.22 -5.09 -3.75
CA ILE A 165 -11.01 -4.59 -5.11
C ILE A 165 -12.19 -3.76 -5.59
N ARG A 166 -13.43 -4.24 -5.41
CA ARG A 166 -14.63 -3.48 -5.78
C ARG A 166 -14.81 -2.21 -4.96
N THR A 167 -14.39 -2.23 -3.69
CA THR A 167 -14.38 -1.03 -2.85
C THR A 167 -13.45 0.05 -3.40
N TYR A 168 -12.23 -0.33 -3.81
CA TYR A 168 -11.30 0.60 -4.44
C TYR A 168 -11.75 1.03 -5.84
N GLU A 169 -12.41 0.15 -6.60
CA GLU A 169 -13.01 0.51 -7.89
C GLU A 169 -14.10 1.60 -7.73
N ASN A 170 -14.98 1.46 -6.73
CA ASN A 170 -15.97 2.49 -6.41
C ASN A 170 -15.33 3.81 -5.98
N LEU A 171 -14.21 3.75 -5.27
CA LEU A 171 -13.42 4.93 -4.90
C LEU A 171 -12.83 5.61 -6.14
N ASP A 172 -12.22 4.84 -7.03
CA ASP A 172 -11.62 5.32 -8.27
C ASP A 172 -12.65 5.98 -9.19
N LYS A 173 -13.81 5.34 -9.39
CA LYS A 173 -14.92 5.91 -10.17
C LYS A 173 -15.38 7.25 -9.59
N ARG A 174 -15.44 7.38 -8.26
CA ARG A 174 -15.95 8.59 -7.59
C ARG A 174 -14.94 9.73 -7.51
N LEU A 175 -13.65 9.42 -7.44
CA LEU A 175 -12.58 10.41 -7.28
C LEU A 175 -11.74 10.61 -8.55
N ASN A 176 -12.04 9.89 -9.63
CA ASN A 176 -11.26 9.84 -10.86
C ASN A 176 -9.78 9.51 -10.60
N THR A 177 -9.56 8.43 -9.83
CA THR A 177 -8.22 7.93 -9.46
C THR A 177 -7.96 6.54 -10.05
N ASN A 178 -6.74 6.03 -9.86
CA ASN A 178 -6.35 4.67 -10.26
C ASN A 178 -5.64 3.95 -9.10
N ILE A 179 -6.28 3.93 -7.94
CA ILE A 179 -5.77 3.29 -6.73
C ILE A 179 -5.95 1.78 -6.82
N ARG A 180 -7.04 1.27 -7.42
CA ARG A 180 -7.32 -0.15 -7.62
C ARG A 180 -6.12 -0.89 -8.20
N SER A 181 -5.53 -0.38 -9.28
CA SER A 181 -4.37 -1.03 -9.92
C SER A 181 -3.16 -1.16 -8.98
N ARG A 182 -2.98 -0.23 -8.04
CA ARG A 182 -1.93 -0.32 -7.02
C ARG A 182 -2.24 -1.42 -6.00
N ILE A 183 -3.51 -1.56 -5.63
CA ILE A 183 -3.95 -2.60 -4.70
C ILE A 183 -3.81 -3.98 -5.34
N GLU A 184 -4.16 -4.14 -6.62
CA GLU A 184 -3.94 -5.38 -7.37
C GLU A 184 -2.47 -5.81 -7.33
N ARG A 185 -1.52 -4.89 -7.51
CA ARG A 185 -0.08 -5.18 -7.39
C ARG A 185 0.31 -5.66 -5.99
N VAL A 186 -0.29 -5.09 -4.95
CA VAL A 186 -0.07 -5.54 -3.57
C VAL A 186 -0.61 -6.97 -3.39
N LEU A 187 -1.80 -7.28 -3.91
CA LEU A 187 -2.38 -8.63 -3.81
C LEU A 187 -1.55 -9.66 -4.59
N ILE A 188 -1.05 -9.31 -5.78
CA ILE A 188 -0.14 -10.19 -6.53
C ILE A 188 1.13 -10.47 -5.72
N ALA A 189 1.73 -9.45 -5.10
CA ALA A 189 2.88 -9.63 -4.22
C ALA A 189 2.57 -10.45 -2.96
N ARG A 190 1.29 -10.59 -2.60
CA ARG A 190 0.79 -11.45 -1.51
C ARG A 190 0.47 -12.88 -1.97
N GLY A 191 0.66 -13.19 -3.25
CA GLY A 191 0.46 -14.54 -3.80
C GLY A 191 -0.91 -14.77 -4.42
N PHE A 192 -1.72 -13.72 -4.62
CA PHE A 192 -2.97 -13.86 -5.37
C PHE A 192 -2.70 -14.12 -6.85
N ASN A 193 -3.50 -15.01 -7.44
CA ASN A 193 -3.44 -15.32 -8.86
C ASN A 193 -3.84 -14.09 -9.71
N PHE A 194 -3.04 -13.77 -10.73
CA PHE A 194 -3.28 -12.63 -11.62
C PHE A 194 -4.60 -12.74 -12.39
N GLU A 195 -4.90 -13.91 -12.97
CA GLU A 195 -6.13 -14.16 -13.74
C GLU A 195 -7.37 -14.02 -12.86
N PHE A 196 -7.31 -14.53 -11.62
CA PHE A 196 -8.36 -14.32 -10.62
C PHE A 196 -8.62 -12.82 -10.42
N LEU A 197 -7.59 -12.01 -10.17
CA LEU A 197 -7.75 -10.57 -9.94
C LEU A 197 -8.32 -9.84 -11.18
N GLN A 198 -7.90 -10.23 -12.38
CA GLN A 198 -8.44 -9.68 -13.64
C GLN A 198 -9.91 -10.06 -13.88
N SER A 199 -10.35 -11.20 -13.34
CA SER A 199 -11.75 -11.63 -13.45
C SER A 199 -12.71 -10.78 -12.59
N ILE A 200 -12.19 -10.04 -11.60
CA ILE A 200 -12.97 -9.19 -10.71
C ILE A 200 -13.43 -7.94 -11.47
N LYS A 201 -14.69 -8.00 -11.92
CA LYS A 201 -15.45 -6.88 -12.49
C LYS A 201 -16.14 -6.05 -11.42
#